data_AF-A0A949SA55-F1
#
_entry.id   AF-A0A949SA55-F1
#
_cell.length_a   1.000
_cell.length_b   1.000
_cell.length_c   1.000
_cell.angle_alpha   90.00
_cell.angle_beta   90.00
_cell.angle_gamma   90.00
#
_symmetry.space_group_name_H-M   'P 1'
#
loop_
_entity.id
_entity.type
_entity.pdbx_description
1 polymer ?
#
loop_
_entity_poly.entity_id
_entity_poly.type
_entity_poly.pdbx_seq_one_letter_code
_entity_poly.pdbx_strand_id
1 'polypeptide(L)'
;MKTFLKIVLLFLLNFSFYLNANAQKPITWQRTYGDSGEDVGHAVTETFDSGYVFCGSSQTNGNSRIIRTNKYGEIIWNKFFNDYVYERIIQILTV
;
A
#
# COMPACT_ATOMS: atom_id res chain seq x y z
N MET A 1 37.46 24.72 -19.40
CA MET A 1 36.69 24.70 -18.13
C MET A 1 35.25 24.19 -18.27
N LYS A 2 34.44 24.69 -19.22
CA LYS A 2 33.03 24.26 -19.41
C LYS A 2 32.86 22.78 -19.78
N THR A 3 33.74 22.23 -20.62
CA THR A 3 33.70 20.82 -21.06
C THR A 3 34.05 19.84 -19.96
N PHE A 4 35.04 20.19 -19.13
CA PHE A 4 35.44 19.42 -17.96
C PHE A 4 34.31 19.32 -16.93
N LEU A 5 33.64 20.45 -16.66
CA LEU A 5 32.48 20.49 -15.76
C LEU A 5 31.33 19.59 -16.25
N LYS A 6 31.07 19.52 -17.57
CA LYS A 6 30.06 18.62 -18.14
C LYS A 6 30.40 17.14 -17.94
N ILE A 7 31.67 16.75 -18.08
CA ILE A 7 32.12 15.36 -17.88
C ILE A 7 31.98 14.96 -16.42
N VAL A 8 32.37 15.84 -15.49
CA VAL A 8 32.19 15.62 -14.05
C VAL A 8 30.70 15.47 -13.71
N LEU A 9 29.82 16.32 -14.25
CA LEU A 9 28.38 16.23 -14.04
C LEU A 9 27.79 14.92 -14.59
N LEU A 10 28.19 14.48 -15.78
CA LEU A 10 27.77 13.21 -16.37
C LEU A 10 28.21 12.02 -15.51
N PHE A 11 29.44 12.04 -14.99
CA PHE A 11 29.95 10.99 -14.11
C PHE A 11 29.17 10.92 -12.80
N LEU A 12 28.89 12.07 -12.17
CA LEU A 12 28.08 12.15 -10.96
C LEU A 12 26.65 11.63 -11.18
N LEU A 13 26.01 12.01 -12.29
CA LEU A 13 24.67 11.52 -12.65
C LEU A 13 24.62 9.99 -12.83
N ASN A 14 25.60 9.41 -13.53
CA ASN A 14 25.68 7.97 -13.70
C ASN A 14 25.97 7.25 -12.37
N PHE A 15 26.91 7.77 -11.57
CA PHE A 15 27.25 7.22 -10.26
C PHE A 15 26.06 7.22 -9.29
N SER A 16 25.28 8.31 -9.26
CA SER A 16 24.04 8.39 -8.47
C SER A 16 22.98 7.39 -8.92
N PHE A 17 22.89 7.10 -10.23
CA PHE A 17 21.95 6.09 -10.76
C PHE A 17 22.33 4.67 -10.30
N TYR A 18 23.63 4.32 -10.36
CA TYR A 18 24.14 3.03 -9.88
C TYR A 18 23.91 2.81 -8.38
N LEU A 19 24.05 3.86 -7.54
CA LEU A 19 23.78 3.76 -6.11
C LEU A 19 22.28 3.54 -5.81
N ASN A 20 21.38 4.14 -6.60
CA ASN A 20 19.94 3.98 -6.43
C ASN A 20 19.41 2.62 -6.92
N ALA A 21 20.16 1.92 -7.80
CA ALA A 21 19.73 0.62 -8.34
C ALA A 21 19.61 -0.47 -7.26
N ASN A 22 20.32 -0.33 -6.13
CA ASN A 22 20.30 -1.29 -5.01
C ASN A 22 19.63 -0.74 -3.74
N ALA A 23 19.13 0.50 -3.76
CA ALA A 23 18.45 1.07 -2.62
C ALA A 23 17.01 0.53 -2.54
N GLN A 24 16.61 0.01 -1.37
CA GLN A 24 15.21 -0.32 -1.11
C GLN A 24 14.37 0.95 -1.28
N LYS A 25 13.24 0.85 -1.99
CA LYS A 25 12.33 2.00 -2.12
C LYS A 25 11.97 2.52 -0.72
N PRO A 26 12.12 3.82 -0.46
CA PRO A 26 11.75 4.37 0.84
C PRO A 26 10.25 4.17 1.08
N ILE A 27 9.86 3.91 2.33
CA ILE A 27 8.45 3.87 2.74
C ILE A 27 7.88 5.26 2.53
N THR A 28 6.88 5.38 1.65
CA THR A 28 6.26 6.66 1.30
C THR A 28 5.16 7.07 2.28
N TRP A 29 4.49 6.10 2.90
CA TRP A 29 3.53 6.30 3.99
C TRP A 29 3.32 4.99 4.77
N GLN A 30 2.84 5.10 6.01
CA GLN A 30 2.41 3.98 6.83
C GLN A 30 1.18 4.38 7.64
N ARG A 31 0.17 3.51 7.68
CA ARG A 31 -1.05 3.67 8.50
C ARG A 31 -1.49 2.33 9.04
N THR A 32 -2.11 2.36 10.22
CA THR A 32 -2.76 1.20 10.83
C THR A 32 -4.25 1.34 10.68
N TYR A 33 -4.92 0.25 10.27
CA TYR A 33 -6.37 0.18 10.16
C TYR A 33 -6.83 -0.95 11.06
N GLY A 34 -7.75 -0.67 11.97
CA GLY A 34 -8.09 -1.60 13.04
C GLY A 34 -8.87 -0.91 14.13
N ASP A 35 -9.58 -1.71 14.92
CA ASP A 35 -10.18 -1.24 16.16
C ASP A 35 -9.35 -1.74 17.36
N SER A 36 -9.79 -1.46 18.58
CA SER A 36 -9.17 -2.01 19.80
C SER A 36 -9.53 -3.50 19.94
N GLY A 37 -8.81 -4.36 19.22
CA GLY A 37 -9.09 -5.79 19.21
C GLY A 37 -8.08 -6.56 18.37
N GLU A 38 -8.27 -7.88 18.33
CA GLU A 38 -7.51 -8.75 17.45
C GLU A 38 -8.13 -8.71 16.06
N ASP A 39 -7.44 -8.06 15.12
CA ASP A 39 -7.86 -7.97 13.72
C ASP A 39 -6.94 -8.80 12.83
N VAL A 40 -7.55 -9.58 11.94
CA VAL A 40 -6.84 -10.40 10.95
C VAL A 40 -7.04 -9.79 9.57
N GLY A 41 -5.95 -9.43 8.89
CA GLY A 41 -5.96 -9.04 7.49
C GLY A 41 -5.95 -10.26 6.58
N HIS A 42 -6.85 -10.30 5.59
CA HIS A 42 -7.00 -11.46 4.69
C HIS A 42 -6.37 -11.21 3.33
N ALA A 43 -6.59 -10.03 2.75
CA ALA A 43 -6.07 -9.70 1.43
C ALA A 43 -5.99 -8.18 1.23
N VAL A 44 -5.12 -7.77 0.30
CA VAL A 44 -4.94 -6.40 -0.17
C VAL A 44 -4.66 -6.41 -1.66
N THR A 45 -5.20 -5.44 -2.39
CA THR A 45 -4.88 -5.19 -3.80
C THR A 45 -4.71 -3.70 -4.05
N GLU A 46 -3.85 -3.35 -4.99
CA GLU A 46 -3.74 -1.99 -5.51
C GLU A 46 -4.88 -1.75 -6.52
N THR A 47 -5.35 -0.51 -6.56
CA THR A 47 -6.38 -0.05 -7.50
C THR A 47 -5.77 0.72 -8.66
N PHE A 48 -6.47 0.82 -9.79
CA PHE A 48 -5.98 1.55 -10.96
C PHE A 48 -5.69 3.04 -10.70
N ASP A 49 -6.30 3.64 -9.67
CA ASP A 49 -6.04 5.01 -9.21
C ASP A 49 -4.93 5.10 -8.14
N SER A 50 -4.08 4.08 -8.03
CA SER A 50 -2.96 3.95 -7.07
C SER A 50 -3.38 3.95 -5.59
N GLY A 51 -4.66 3.78 -5.30
CA GLY A 51 -5.16 3.49 -3.96
C GLY A 51 -5.10 2.00 -3.65
N TYR A 52 -5.70 1.60 -2.53
CA TYR A 52 -5.71 0.20 -2.10
C TYR A 52 -7.11 -0.23 -1.68
N VAL A 53 -7.46 -1.49 -1.93
CA VAL A 53 -8.62 -2.15 -1.32
C VAL A 53 -8.11 -3.33 -0.53
N PHE A 54 -8.50 -3.44 0.73
CA PHE A 54 -8.13 -4.54 1.59
C PHE A 54 -9.27 -4.94 2.50
N CYS A 55 -9.18 -6.17 3.00
CA CYS A 55 -10.20 -6.76 3.82
C CYS A 55 -9.62 -7.53 4.99
N GLY A 56 -10.44 -7.68 6.02
CA GLY A 56 -10.07 -8.36 7.25
C GLY A 56 -11.29 -8.64 8.11
N SER A 57 -11.07 -9.34 9.21
CA SER A 57 -12.10 -9.61 10.22
C SER A 57 -11.58 -9.25 11.60
N SER A 58 -12.45 -8.71 12.43
CA SER A 58 -12.18 -8.55 13.86
C SER A 58 -12.56 -9.83 14.59
N GLN A 59 -11.58 -10.50 15.18
CA GLN A 59 -11.79 -11.69 15.98
C GLN A 59 -12.56 -11.37 17.27
N THR A 60 -12.45 -10.13 17.75
CA THR A 60 -13.13 -9.66 18.96
C THR A 60 -14.63 -9.49 18.74
N ASN A 61 -15.05 -8.95 17.60
CA ASN A 61 -16.45 -8.64 17.31
C ASN A 61 -17.10 -9.60 16.30
N GLY A 62 -16.33 -10.50 15.67
CA GLY A 62 -16.80 -11.39 14.59
C GLY A 62 -17.17 -10.69 13.28
N ASN A 63 -16.93 -9.39 13.19
CA ASN A 63 -17.30 -8.58 12.04
C ASN A 63 -16.20 -8.64 10.97
N SER A 64 -16.62 -8.78 9.72
CA SER A 64 -15.73 -8.61 8.57
C SER A 64 -15.82 -7.18 8.04
N ARG A 65 -14.75 -6.68 7.44
CA ARG A 65 -14.75 -5.36 6.82
C ARG A 65 -13.92 -5.29 5.55
N ILE A 66 -14.29 -4.34 4.69
CA ILE A 66 -13.55 -3.97 3.49
C ILE A 66 -13.29 -2.46 3.55
N ILE A 67 -12.06 -2.06 3.29
CA ILE A 67 -11.62 -0.66 3.30
C ILE A 67 -11.02 -0.34 1.93
N ARG A 68 -11.43 0.79 1.34
CA ARG A 68 -10.75 1.41 0.20
C ARG A 68 -10.04 2.67 0.67
N THR A 69 -8.80 2.85 0.21
CA THR A 69 -8.00 4.03 0.45
C THR A 69 -7.58 4.71 -0.85
N ASN A 70 -7.14 5.97 -0.74
CA ASN A 70 -6.34 6.61 -1.78
C ASN A 70 -4.87 6.21 -1.67
N LYS A 71 -4.02 6.73 -2.57
CA LYS A 71 -2.58 6.45 -2.61
C LYS A 71 -1.78 6.89 -1.38
N TYR A 72 -2.36 7.69 -0.50
CA TYR A 72 -1.76 8.15 0.76
C TYR A 72 -2.31 7.40 1.99
N GLY A 73 -3.13 6.37 1.76
CA GLY A 73 -3.77 5.59 2.81
C GLY A 73 -4.95 6.28 3.48
N GLU A 74 -5.49 7.36 2.92
CA GLU A 74 -6.71 7.98 3.46
C GLU A 74 -7.92 7.16 3.05
N ILE A 75 -8.81 6.88 4.01
CA ILE A 75 -10.00 6.06 3.78
C ILE A 75 -10.97 6.81 2.87
N ILE A 76 -11.28 6.22 1.71
CA ILE A 76 -12.34 6.69 0.80
C ILE A 76 -13.69 6.12 1.27
N TRP A 77 -13.72 4.83 1.62
CA TRP A 77 -14.87 4.20 2.25
C TRP A 77 -14.48 2.99 3.08
N ASN A 78 -15.33 2.65 4.05
CA ASN A 78 -15.21 1.49 4.93
C ASN A 78 -16.58 0.81 5.04
N LYS A 79 -16.65 -0.50 4.82
CA LYS A 79 -17.87 -1.30 4.88
C LYS A 79 -17.72 -2.42 5.91
N PHE A 80 -18.70 -2.53 6.80
CA PHE A 80 -18.78 -3.57 7.83
C PHE A 80 -19.82 -4.63 7.46
N PHE A 81 -19.52 -5.87 7.81
CA PHE A 81 -20.36 -7.03 7.60
C PHE A 81 -20.43 -7.81 8.92
N ASN A 82 -21.65 -8.11 9.36
CA ASN A 82 -21.90 -8.72 10.68
C ASN A 82 -21.70 -10.25 10.71
N ASP A 83 -21.20 -10.83 9.62
CA ASP A 83 -20.94 -12.27 9.50
C ASP A 83 -19.49 -12.50 9.06
N TYR A 84 -18.97 -13.70 9.32
CA TYR A 84 -17.69 -14.19 8.81
C TYR A 84 -17.80 -14.50 7.31
N VAL A 85 -17.78 -13.46 6.48
CA VAL A 85 -17.95 -13.58 5.03
C VAL A 85 -16.60 -13.87 4.34
N TYR A 86 -15.86 -14.87 4.82
CA TYR A 86 -14.54 -15.25 4.28
C TYR A 86 -14.57 -15.44 2.76
N GLU A 87 -15.57 -16.16 2.25
CA GLU A 87 -15.61 -16.55 0.83
C GLU A 87 -16.08 -15.43 -0.11
N ARG A 88 -17.03 -14.56 0.30
CA ARG A 88 -17.52 -13.48 -0.61
C ARG A 88 -16.59 -12.30 -0.67
N ILE A 89 -15.73 -12.11 0.33
CA ILE A 89 -14.83 -10.95 0.41
C ILE A 89 -13.61 -11.12 -0.51
N ILE A 90 -13.07 -12.34 -0.64
CA ILE A 90 -11.94 -12.62 -1.54
C ILE A 90 -12.36 -12.43 -3.01
N GLN A 91 -13.60 -12.74 -3.36
CA GLN A 91 -14.12 -12.58 -4.72
C GLN A 91 -14.24 -11.11 -5.16
N ILE A 92 -14.33 -10.16 -4.22
CA ILE A 92 -14.37 -8.72 -4.51
C ILE A 92 -12.98 -8.18 -4.92
N LEU A 93 -11.90 -8.90 -4.61
CA LEU A 93 -10.52 -8.50 -4.89
C LEU A 93 -9.93 -9.16 -6.15
N THR A 94 -10.68 -10.05 -6.81
CA THR A 94 -10.23 -10.84 -7.98
C THR A 94 -10.88 -10.44 -9.31
N VAL A 95 -11.53 -9.28 -9.41
CA VAL A 95 -12.11 -8.76 -10.66
C VAL A 95 -11.33 -7.56 -11.18
#